data_AF-A0A812RYP4-F1
#
_entry.id   AF-A0A812RYP4-F1
#
_cell.length_a   1.000
_cell.length_b   1.000
_cell.length_c   1.000
_cell.angle_alpha   90.00
_cell.angle_beta   90.00
_cell.angle_gamma   90.00
#
_symmetry.space_group_name_H-M   'P 1'
#
loop_
_entity.id
_entity.type
_entity.pdbx_description
1 polymer ?
#
loop_
_entity_poly.entity_id
_entity_poly.type
_entity_poly.pdbx_seq_one_letter_code
_entity_poly.pdbx_strand_id
1 'polypeptide(L)'
;MVEAIAHLVHRDYAEIGADFQNLDFIPDGVDVKPIVPALSRVFDAALAGGGARGINFNELSADLAQITFEFPFRIPPYFALIIRAIGVLEGIALVGDPDFAIIDEAPAQSRIRTIIT
;
A
#
# COMPACT_ATOMS: atom_id res chain seq x y z
N MET A 1 -11.67 7.83 -1.24
CA MET A 1 -11.05 6.89 -0.25
C MET A 1 -11.87 5.61 -0.14
N VAL A 2 -13.12 5.68 0.33
CA VAL A 2 -13.99 4.47 0.44
C VAL A 2 -14.23 3.82 -0.92
N GLU A 3 -14.50 4.63 -1.94
CA GLU A 3 -14.68 4.19 -3.32
C GLU A 3 -13.43 3.47 -3.87
N ALA A 4 -12.25 4.06 -3.71
CA ALA A 4 -10.98 3.42 -4.08
C ALA A 4 -10.76 2.04 -3.42
N ILE A 5 -11.14 1.89 -2.14
CA ILE A 5 -11.08 0.59 -1.45
C ILE A 5 -12.09 -0.38 -2.08
N ALA A 6 -13.29 0.09 -2.42
CA ALA A 6 -14.30 -0.74 -3.08
C ALA A 6 -13.85 -1.19 -4.46
N HIS A 7 -13.25 -0.31 -5.28
CA HIS A 7 -12.68 -0.68 -6.58
C HIS A 7 -11.56 -1.70 -6.43
N LEU A 8 -10.67 -1.53 -5.44
CA LEU A 8 -9.61 -2.49 -5.17
C LEU A 8 -10.14 -3.89 -4.77
N VAL A 9 -11.15 -3.94 -3.90
CA VAL A 9 -11.77 -5.21 -3.46
C VAL A 9 -12.47 -5.94 -4.60
N HIS A 10 -13.14 -5.19 -5.49
CA HIS A 10 -13.82 -5.75 -6.66
C HIS A 10 -12.89 -5.98 -7.86
N ARG A 11 -11.59 -5.64 -7.73
CA ARG A 11 -10.59 -5.72 -8.81
C ARG A 11 -10.94 -4.86 -10.03
N ASP A 12 -11.58 -3.71 -9.79
CA ASP A 12 -11.91 -2.75 -10.84
C ASP A 12 -10.69 -1.89 -11.18
N TYR A 13 -9.68 -2.52 -11.79
CA TYR A 13 -8.38 -1.91 -12.03
C TYR A 13 -8.44 -0.70 -12.97
N ALA A 14 -9.50 -0.57 -13.79
CA ALA A 14 -9.71 0.57 -14.66
C ALA A 14 -10.02 1.85 -13.86
N GLU A 15 -10.78 1.72 -12.78
CA GLU A 15 -11.19 2.83 -11.92
C GLU A 15 -10.09 3.21 -10.92
N ILE A 16 -9.20 2.28 -10.55
CA ILE A 16 -8.09 2.56 -9.61
C ILE A 16 -7.16 3.67 -10.11
N GLY A 17 -6.94 3.78 -11.43
CA GLY A 17 -6.17 4.89 -11.99
C GLY A 17 -6.83 6.24 -11.71
N ALA A 18 -8.15 6.32 -11.86
CA ALA A 18 -8.92 7.52 -11.55
C ALA A 18 -8.97 7.80 -10.05
N ASP A 19 -9.01 6.74 -9.22
CA ASP A 19 -8.92 6.88 -7.77
C ASP A 19 -7.60 7.53 -7.35
N PHE A 20 -6.47 7.19 -7.96
CA PHE A 20 -5.20 7.84 -7.65
C PHE A 20 -5.20 9.34 -7.99
N GLN A 21 -5.98 9.77 -8.98
CA GLN A 21 -6.16 11.20 -9.28
C GLN A 21 -7.09 11.87 -8.27
N ASN A 22 -8.26 11.26 -8.03
CA ASN A 22 -9.23 11.74 -7.04
C ASN A 22 -8.66 11.83 -5.61
N LEU A 23 -7.61 11.07 -5.33
CA LEU A 23 -6.89 11.03 -4.07
C LEU A 23 -5.61 11.90 -4.06
N ASP A 24 -5.35 12.69 -5.10
CA ASP A 24 -4.16 13.55 -5.25
C ASP A 24 -2.81 12.81 -5.30
N PHE A 25 -2.80 11.49 -5.51
CA PHE A 25 -1.55 10.73 -5.69
C PHE A 25 -0.96 10.93 -7.07
N ILE A 26 -1.81 11.14 -8.09
CA ILE A 26 -1.40 11.49 -9.45
C ILE A 26 -2.07 12.82 -9.81
N PRO A 27 -1.33 13.80 -10.36
CA PRO A 27 -1.93 15.05 -10.81
C PRO A 27 -3.05 14.87 -11.83
N ASP A 28 -4.03 15.75 -11.78
CA ASP A 28 -5.06 15.85 -12.81
C ASP A 28 -4.44 16.07 -14.20
N GLY A 29 -5.03 15.43 -15.21
CA GLY A 29 -4.59 15.57 -16.61
C GLY A 29 -3.49 14.59 -17.05
N VAL A 30 -2.98 13.75 -16.15
CA VAL A 30 -2.14 12.60 -16.53
C VAL A 30 -3.04 11.46 -17.05
N ASP A 31 -2.70 10.87 -18.19
CA ASP A 31 -3.41 9.68 -18.67
C ASP A 31 -3.00 8.47 -17.82
N VAL A 32 -3.91 8.02 -16.97
CA VAL A 32 -3.69 6.89 -16.04
C VAL A 32 -4.01 5.53 -16.66
N LYS A 33 -4.61 5.46 -17.86
CA LYS A 33 -4.92 4.18 -18.52
C LYS A 33 -3.72 3.23 -18.66
N PRO A 34 -2.49 3.70 -18.92
CA PRO A 34 -1.34 2.80 -19.06
C PRO A 34 -0.89 2.18 -17.72
N ILE A 35 -1.36 2.68 -16.57
CA ILE A 35 -1.02 2.11 -15.26
C ILE A 35 -1.77 0.80 -14.97
N VAL A 36 -2.94 0.62 -15.61
CA VAL A 36 -3.89 -0.45 -15.33
C VAL A 36 -3.29 -1.85 -15.48
N PRO A 37 -2.55 -2.19 -16.57
CA PRO A 37 -1.97 -3.51 -16.73
C PRO A 37 -0.95 -3.85 -15.63
N ALA A 38 -0.14 -2.86 -15.24
CA ALA A 38 0.88 -3.04 -14.21
C ALA A 38 0.23 -3.22 -12.82
N LEU A 39 -0.78 -2.42 -12.47
CA LEU A 39 -1.55 -2.60 -11.24
C LEU A 39 -2.27 -3.95 -11.20
N SER A 40 -2.84 -4.39 -12.33
CA SER A 40 -3.51 -5.69 -12.41
C SER A 40 -2.55 -6.83 -12.07
N ARG A 41 -1.33 -6.82 -12.62
CA ARG A 41 -0.29 -7.81 -12.30
C ARG A 41 0.07 -7.80 -10.81
N VAL A 42 0.32 -6.60 -10.27
CA VAL A 42 0.70 -6.41 -8.87
C VAL A 42 -0.38 -6.94 -7.92
N PHE A 43 -1.63 -6.54 -8.13
CA PHE A 43 -2.73 -6.89 -7.23
C PHE A 43 -3.24 -8.32 -7.44
N ASP A 44 -3.28 -8.84 -8.67
CA ASP A 44 -3.61 -10.25 -8.89
C ASP A 44 -2.58 -11.17 -8.25
N ALA A 45 -1.27 -10.84 -8.33
CA ALA A 45 -0.23 -11.59 -7.65
C ALA A 45 -0.40 -11.56 -6.12
N ALA A 46 -0.78 -10.42 -5.55
CA ALA A 46 -1.06 -10.28 -4.12
C ALA A 46 -2.33 -11.03 -3.68
N LEU A 47 -3.37 -11.08 -4.52
CA LEU A 47 -4.69 -11.64 -4.20
C LEU A 47 -4.85 -13.13 -4.59
N ALA A 48 -3.92 -13.72 -5.35
CA ALA A 48 -3.98 -15.12 -5.81
C ALA A 48 -3.80 -16.19 -4.71
N GLY A 49 -3.75 -15.81 -3.42
CA GLY A 49 -4.05 -16.74 -2.32
C GLY A 49 -2.90 -17.64 -1.82
N GLY A 50 -1.65 -17.39 -2.23
CA GLY A 50 -0.47 -18.11 -1.69
C GLY A 50 0.17 -17.49 -0.44
N GLY A 51 -0.27 -16.29 -0.04
CA GLY A 51 0.47 -15.42 0.87
C GLY A 51 1.82 -14.98 0.29
N ALA A 52 2.63 -14.24 1.06
CA ALA A 52 3.95 -13.73 0.69
C ALA A 52 4.94 -14.80 0.14
N ARG A 53 4.63 -16.10 0.26
CA ARG A 53 5.48 -17.21 -0.19
C ARG A 53 5.32 -17.58 -1.67
N GLY A 54 4.20 -17.20 -2.31
CA GLY A 54 3.96 -17.43 -3.74
C GLY A 54 4.28 -16.22 -4.63
N ILE A 55 4.64 -15.10 -4.00
CA ILE A 55 4.88 -13.83 -4.68
C ILE A 55 6.37 -13.76 -5.03
N ASN A 56 6.69 -13.64 -6.31
CA ASN A 56 8.04 -13.26 -6.73
C ASN A 56 8.23 -11.77 -6.43
N PHE A 57 8.63 -11.46 -5.20
CA PHE A 57 8.81 -10.08 -4.73
C PHE A 57 9.72 -9.27 -5.63
N ASN A 58 10.69 -9.88 -6.32
CA ASN A 58 11.56 -9.17 -7.24
C ASN A 58 10.80 -8.67 -8.48
N GLU A 59 9.93 -9.50 -9.05
CA GLU A 59 9.09 -9.11 -10.19
C GLU A 59 8.04 -8.08 -9.77
N LEU A 60 7.40 -8.30 -8.62
CA LEU A 60 6.43 -7.34 -8.05
C LEU A 60 7.07 -5.97 -7.79
N SER A 61 8.27 -5.97 -7.20
CA SER A 61 9.01 -4.74 -6.90
C SER A 61 9.47 -4.04 -8.17
N ALA A 62 9.83 -4.78 -9.21
CA ALA A 62 10.20 -4.22 -10.50
C ALA A 62 9.00 -3.56 -11.20
N ASP A 63 7.84 -4.22 -11.20
CA ASP A 63 6.59 -3.66 -11.75
C ASP A 63 6.16 -2.39 -11.01
N LEU A 64 6.23 -2.39 -9.66
CA LEU A 64 5.96 -1.20 -8.86
C LEU A 64 6.97 -0.07 -9.10
N ALA A 65 8.26 -0.40 -9.19
CA ALA A 65 9.29 0.59 -9.49
C ALA A 65 9.04 1.24 -10.85
N GLN A 66 8.73 0.44 -11.87
CA GLN A 66 8.39 0.93 -13.21
C GLN A 66 7.20 1.89 -13.17
N ILE A 67 6.12 1.55 -12.46
CA ILE A 67 4.97 2.44 -12.27
C ILE A 67 5.40 3.78 -11.64
N THR A 68 6.21 3.75 -10.58
CA THR A 68 6.67 4.98 -9.91
C THR A 68 7.63 5.83 -10.74
N PHE A 69 8.31 5.23 -11.74
CA PHE A 69 9.13 5.97 -12.70
C PHE A 69 8.30 6.57 -13.85
N GLU A 70 7.31 5.84 -14.34
CA GLU A 70 6.48 6.25 -15.48
C GLU A 70 5.42 7.28 -15.10
N PHE A 71 4.92 7.22 -13.86
CA PHE A 71 3.85 8.09 -13.38
C PHE A 71 4.36 9.04 -12.30
N PRO A 72 3.98 10.33 -12.34
CA PRO A 72 4.43 11.33 -11.38
C PRO A 72 3.69 11.20 -10.04
N PHE A 73 3.92 10.10 -9.32
CA PHE A 73 3.34 9.85 -8.01
C PHE A 73 3.78 10.91 -7.00
N ARG A 74 2.83 11.36 -6.19
CA ARG A 74 3.05 12.29 -5.08
C ARG A 74 2.34 11.77 -3.85
N ILE A 75 2.88 12.09 -2.68
CA ILE A 75 2.23 11.78 -1.41
C ILE A 75 1.43 13.01 -0.99
N PRO A 76 0.09 12.93 -0.92
CA PRO A 76 -0.73 14.05 -0.49
C PRO A 76 -0.43 14.45 0.98
N PRO A 77 -0.44 15.74 1.33
CA PRO A 77 -0.16 16.18 2.71
C PRO A 77 -1.12 15.59 3.75
N TYR A 78 -2.38 15.38 3.39
CA TYR A 78 -3.37 14.76 4.28
C TYR A 78 -3.01 13.30 4.61
N PHE A 79 -2.24 12.62 3.76
CA PHE A 79 -1.80 11.25 4.00
C PHE A 79 -0.87 11.15 5.22
N ALA A 80 -0.07 12.19 5.48
CA ALA A 80 0.72 12.29 6.71
C ALA A 80 -0.18 12.37 7.97
N LEU A 81 -1.35 13.00 7.87
CA LEU A 81 -2.33 13.02 8.96
C LEU A 81 -2.95 11.65 9.19
N ILE A 82 -3.22 10.89 8.13
CA ILE A 82 -3.72 9.51 8.21
C ILE A 82 -2.68 8.64 8.92
N ILE A 83 -1.42 8.64 8.47
CA ILE A 83 -0.33 7.87 9.09
C ILE A 83 -0.18 8.25 10.58
N ARG A 84 -0.24 9.55 10.90
CA ARG A 84 -0.18 10.02 12.27
C ARG A 84 -1.36 9.52 13.11
N ALA A 85 -2.58 9.55 12.58
CA ALA A 85 -3.76 9.06 13.27
C ALA A 85 -3.66 7.55 13.53
N ILE A 86 -3.21 6.78 12.55
CA ILE A 86 -2.94 5.34 12.65
C ILE A 86 -1.93 5.06 13.78
N GLY A 87 -0.80 5.76 13.80
CA GLY A 87 0.22 5.58 14.84
C GLY A 87 -0.26 5.93 16.25
N VAL A 88 -1.15 6.93 16.40
CA VAL A 88 -1.78 7.23 17.70
C VAL A 88 -2.73 6.10 18.12
N LEU A 89 -3.54 5.58 17.19
CA LEU A 89 -4.44 4.46 17.47
C LEU A 89 -3.67 3.18 17.83
N GLU A 90 -2.57 2.90 17.14
CA GLU A 90 -1.66 1.81 17.47
C GLU A 90 -1.04 1.99 18.85
N GLY A 91 -0.56 3.20 19.17
CA GLY A 91 -0.03 3.52 20.50
C GLY A 91 -1.05 3.32 21.62
N ILE A 92 -2.34 3.61 21.38
CA ILE A 92 -3.43 3.32 22.32
C ILE A 92 -3.66 1.82 22.43
N ALA A 93 -3.66 1.09 21.32
CA ALA A 93 -3.86 -0.35 21.31
C ALA A 93 -2.74 -1.10 22.06
N LEU A 94 -1.49 -0.64 21.92
CA LEU A 94 -0.32 -1.18 22.64
C LEU A 94 -0.42 -1.04 24.17
N VAL A 95 -1.23 -0.11 24.68
CA VAL A 95 -1.53 -0.01 26.12
C VAL A 95 -2.42 -1.16 26.59
N GLY A 96 -3.34 -1.62 25.74
CA GLY A 96 -4.25 -2.73 26.04
C GLY A 96 -3.64 -4.10 25.77
N ASP A 97 -2.85 -4.22 24.71
CA ASP A 97 -2.13 -5.43 24.31
C ASP A 97 -0.71 -5.04 23.83
N PRO A 98 0.34 -5.31 24.64
CA PRO A 98 1.71 -4.96 24.29
C PRO A 98 2.25 -5.64 23.02
N ASP A 99 1.63 -6.73 22.58
CA ASP A 99 2.01 -7.47 21.37
C ASP A 99 1.16 -7.06 20.15
N PHE A 100 0.29 -6.06 20.29
CA PHE A 100 -0.54 -5.57 19.19
C PHE A 100 0.30 -4.96 18.06
N ALA A 101 -0.01 -5.33 16.82
CA ALA A 101 0.54 -4.74 15.62
C ALA A 101 -0.58 -4.44 14.62
N ILE A 102 -0.61 -3.22 14.07
CA ILE A 102 -1.61 -2.87 13.04
C ILE A 102 -1.40 -3.68 11.75
N ILE A 103 -0.15 -3.96 11.41
CA ILE A 103 0.23 -4.84 10.32
C ILE A 103 0.71 -6.15 10.95
N ASP A 104 -0.18 -7.15 11.06
CA ASP A 104 0.20 -8.47 11.58
C ASP A 104 0.91 -9.27 10.47
N GLU A 105 2.20 -9.01 10.30
CA GLU A 105 3.11 -9.92 9.60
C GLU A 105 3.83 -10.82 10.61
N ALA A 106 3.26 -11.99 10.89
CA ALA A 106 4.06 -13.06 11.47
C ALA A 106 5.11 -13.56 10.43
N PRO A 107 6.42 -13.67 10.72
CA PRO A 107 7.23 -13.09 11.79
C PRO A 107 8.38 -12.22 11.26
N ALA A 108 8.50 -10.98 11.74
CA ALA A 108 9.74 -10.20 11.63
C ALA A 108 10.79 -10.75 12.61
N GLN A 109 11.61 -11.67 12.13
CA GLN A 109 12.78 -12.21 12.84
C GLN A 109 13.87 -11.13 13.01
N SER A 110 13.62 -10.02 13.70
CA SER A 110 14.69 -9.18 14.24
C SER A 110 14.21 -8.39 15.45
N ARG A 111 14.56 -8.92 16.62
CA ARG A 111 14.62 -8.16 17.86
C ARG A 111 15.61 -7.00 17.65
N ILE A 112 15.12 -5.76 17.49
CA ILE A 112 15.94 -4.59 17.81
C ILE A 112 15.96 -4.44 19.34
N ARG A 113 16.70 -5.36 19.97
CA ARG A 113 17.29 -5.14 21.29
C ARG A 113 18.75 -4.84 21.00
N THR A 114 19.13 -3.58 21.09
CA THR A 114 20.46 -3.04 21.48
C THR A 114 20.59 -1.64 20.87
N ILE A 115 19.98 -0.64 21.50
CA ILE A 115 20.63 0.65 21.76
C ILE A 115 20.13 1.06 23.15
N ILE A 116 21.04 1.45 24.02
CA ILE A 116 20.86 1.81 25.44
C ILE A 116 20.81 0.62 26.43
N THR A 117 21.91 -0.12 26.52
CA THR A 117 22.60 -0.35 27.81
C THR A 117 24.09 -0.47 27.54
#